data_AF-A0A935Y2H6-F1
#
_entry.id   AF-A0A935Y2H6-F1
#
_cell.length_a   1.000
_cell.length_b   1.000
_cell.length_c   1.000
_cell.angle_alpha   90.00
_cell.angle_beta   90.00
_cell.angle_gamma   90.00
#
_symmetry.space_group_name_H-M   'P 1'
#
loop_
_entity.id
_entity.type
_entity.pdbx_description
1 polymer ?
#
loop_
_entity_poly.entity_id
_entity_poly.type
_entity_poly.pdbx_seq_one_letter_code
_entity_poly.pdbx_strand_id
1 'polypeptide(L)'
;MRIAHLSLLLLLGTGACTSTDLLAKPDITARLDQTPEVMANCLTTALANEFRGTMPDLLFFGPKAEISVYAPRGGLIAFMTVEPHPNNKSMVKFYNGDLYWPTHQVSGMFPDMARDNWHRADAAIRACAPVAAQVPSDAFAAPAS
;
A
#
# COMPACT_ATOMS: atom_id res chain seq x y z
N MET A 1 11.65 60.85 -11.86
CA MET A 1 10.87 60.07 -12.85
C MET A 1 11.43 58.67 -12.85
N ARG A 2 10.72 57.66 -12.27
CA ARG A 2 9.91 56.63 -12.98
C ARG A 2 10.82 55.81 -13.93
N ILE A 3 11.07 54.50 -13.81
CA ILE A 3 10.22 53.31 -13.56
C ILE A 3 11.20 52.13 -13.31
N ALA A 4 11.18 51.50 -12.14
CA ALA A 4 10.75 50.10 -11.92
C ALA A 4 11.28 49.03 -12.89
N HIS A 5 12.21 48.18 -12.43
CA HIS A 5 12.33 46.78 -12.85
C HIS A 5 12.29 45.89 -11.61
N LEU A 6 11.07 45.67 -11.12
CA LEU A 6 10.65 44.41 -10.52
C LEU A 6 11.03 43.27 -11.47
N SER A 7 11.39 42.12 -10.90
CA SER A 7 11.24 40.74 -11.44
C SER A 7 12.55 39.93 -11.40
N LEU A 8 12.98 39.52 -10.20
CA LEU A 8 13.68 38.24 -10.07
C LEU A 8 12.68 37.22 -9.54
N LEU A 9 11.82 36.80 -10.48
CA LEU A 9 10.88 35.70 -10.37
C LEU A 9 11.64 34.38 -10.22
N LEU A 10 11.06 33.50 -9.40
CA LEU A 10 11.07 32.06 -9.56
C LEU A 10 12.45 31.37 -9.44
N LEU A 11 12.95 31.26 -8.20
CA LEU A 11 13.43 29.95 -7.77
C LEU A 11 12.21 29.05 -7.59
N LEU A 12 11.79 28.43 -8.69
CA LEU A 12 11.04 27.18 -8.67
C LEU A 12 11.82 26.24 -7.73
N GLY A 13 11.23 25.73 -6.65
CA GLY A 13 9.98 25.00 -6.73
C GLY A 13 10.19 23.63 -7.36
N THR A 14 11.38 23.05 -7.30
CA THR A 14 11.53 21.60 -7.32
C THR A 14 11.46 21.12 -5.87
N GLY A 15 10.23 21.12 -5.34
CA GLY A 15 9.91 20.19 -4.28
C GLY A 15 10.39 18.83 -4.76
N ALA A 16 11.41 18.30 -4.08
CA ALA A 16 11.76 16.91 -4.22
C ALA A 16 10.53 16.14 -3.70
N CYS A 17 9.58 15.88 -4.61
CA CYS A 17 8.74 14.71 -4.51
C CYS A 17 9.71 13.54 -4.66
N THR A 18 10.47 13.25 -3.61
CA THR A 18 11.12 11.96 -3.48
C THR A 18 9.96 10.99 -3.54
N SER A 19 9.87 10.22 -4.63
CA SER A 19 9.11 8.98 -4.62
C SER A 19 9.52 8.28 -3.33
N THR A 20 8.62 8.20 -2.36
CA THR A 20 8.76 7.25 -1.25
C THR A 20 8.60 5.89 -1.89
N ASP A 21 9.67 5.44 -2.55
CA ASP A 21 9.81 4.06 -2.95
C ASP A 21 9.69 3.28 -1.64
N LEU A 22 8.60 2.53 -1.53
CA LEU A 22 8.37 1.64 -0.41
C LEU A 22 9.59 0.73 -0.33
N LEU A 23 10.45 0.96 0.66
CA LEU A 23 11.66 0.15 0.91
C LEU A 23 11.31 -1.30 1.26
N ALA A 24 10.06 -1.55 1.63
CA ALA A 24 9.51 -2.87 1.90
C ALA A 24 9.13 -3.59 0.59
N LYS A 25 9.57 -4.84 0.44
CA LYS A 25 9.06 -5.75 -0.60
C LYS A 25 7.64 -6.20 -0.21
N PRO A 26 6.68 -6.25 -1.16
CA PRO A 26 5.35 -6.74 -0.84
C PRO A 26 5.36 -8.24 -0.51
N ASP A 27 4.62 -8.63 0.53
CA ASP A 27 4.45 -10.02 0.95
C ASP A 27 3.40 -10.75 0.09
N ILE A 28 2.47 -10.03 -0.54
CA ILE A 28 1.54 -10.56 -1.55
C ILE A 28 1.55 -9.62 -2.74
N THR A 29 1.59 -10.18 -3.95
CA THR A 29 1.31 -9.48 -5.20
C THR A 29 0.28 -10.26 -5.99
N ALA A 30 -0.87 -9.65 -6.28
CA ALA A 30 -2.00 -10.30 -6.94
C ALA A 30 -2.53 -9.45 -8.09
N ARG A 31 -2.79 -10.09 -9.23
CA ARG A 31 -3.51 -9.47 -10.35
C ARG A 31 -4.96 -9.87 -10.28
N LEU A 32 -5.87 -8.91 -10.32
CA LEU A 32 -7.29 -9.17 -10.11
C LEU A 32 -8.11 -8.53 -11.23
N ASP A 33 -9.14 -9.24 -11.68
CA ASP A 33 -10.01 -8.89 -12.82
C ASP A 33 -11.06 -7.83 -12.46
N GLN A 34 -10.60 -6.74 -11.84
CA GLN A 34 -11.42 -5.59 -11.42
C GLN A 34 -10.63 -4.31 -11.66
N THR A 35 -11.34 -3.19 -11.87
CA THR A 35 -10.70 -1.87 -11.96
C THR A 35 -10.11 -1.48 -10.60
N PRO A 36 -9.05 -0.64 -10.56
CA PRO A 36 -8.43 -0.23 -9.30
C PRO A 36 -9.41 0.39 -8.30
N GLU A 37 -10.35 1.21 -8.76
CA GLU A 37 -11.35 1.84 -7.89
C GLU A 37 -12.32 0.82 -7.27
N VAL A 38 -12.85 -0.11 -8.06
CA VAL A 38 -13.75 -1.16 -7.56
C VAL A 38 -13.01 -2.06 -6.58
N MET A 39 -11.77 -2.43 -6.92
CA MET A 39 -10.93 -3.28 -6.09
C MET A 39 -10.58 -2.60 -4.75
N ALA A 40 -10.17 -1.33 -4.78
CA ALA A 40 -9.82 -0.57 -3.58
C ALA A 40 -10.98 -0.47 -2.59
N ASN A 41 -12.16 -0.07 -3.07
CA ASN A 41 -13.36 0.05 -2.22
C ASN A 41 -13.77 -1.30 -1.60
N CYS A 42 -13.70 -2.40 -2.39
CA CYS A 42 -13.97 -3.72 -1.85
C CYS A 42 -12.95 -4.11 -0.77
N LEU A 43 -11.65 -3.96 -1.07
CA LEU A 43 -10.58 -4.34 -0.16
C LEU A 43 -10.65 -3.57 1.16
N THR A 44 -10.95 -2.27 1.15
CA THR A 44 -11.14 -1.50 2.37
C THR A 44 -12.22 -2.10 3.27
N THR A 45 -13.33 -2.56 2.69
CA THR A 45 -14.42 -3.21 3.44
C THR A 45 -14.04 -4.60 3.92
N ALA A 46 -13.39 -5.40 3.07
CA ALA A 46 -12.96 -6.75 3.42
C ALA A 46 -11.89 -6.73 4.53
N LEU A 47 -10.91 -5.82 4.43
CA LEU A 47 -9.90 -5.62 5.45
C LEU A 47 -10.50 -5.14 6.77
N ALA A 48 -11.56 -4.32 6.76
CA ALA A 48 -12.24 -3.93 8.00
C ALA A 48 -12.87 -5.13 8.73
N ASN A 49 -13.35 -6.13 7.98
CA ASN A 49 -13.91 -7.36 8.56
C ASN A 49 -12.81 -8.27 9.11
N GLU A 50 -11.71 -8.39 8.38
CA GLU A 50 -10.56 -9.19 8.79
C GLU A 50 -9.87 -8.53 9.98
N PHE A 51 -9.43 -7.29 9.87
CA PHE A 51 -8.71 -6.48 10.86
C PHE A 51 -9.66 -5.67 11.75
N ARG A 52 -10.49 -6.38 12.54
CA ARG A 52 -11.45 -5.74 13.46
C ARG A 52 -10.79 -4.74 14.40
N GLY A 53 -11.41 -3.55 14.53
CA GLY A 53 -10.99 -2.51 15.47
C GLY A 53 -11.23 -1.12 14.92
N THR A 54 -10.33 -0.69 14.03
CA THR A 54 -10.36 0.62 13.37
C THR A 54 -10.63 0.42 11.89
N MET A 55 -11.49 1.26 11.30
CA MET A 55 -11.72 1.24 9.86
C MET A 55 -10.41 1.56 9.13
N PRO A 56 -10.02 0.80 8.09
CA PRO A 56 -8.84 1.13 7.30
C PRO A 56 -9.01 2.49 6.59
N ASP A 57 -7.93 3.26 6.51
CA ASP A 57 -7.92 4.50 5.74
C ASP A 57 -7.72 4.18 4.26
N LEU A 58 -8.59 4.69 3.41
CA LEU A 58 -8.49 4.59 1.95
C LEU A 58 -8.10 5.94 1.36
N LEU A 59 -6.96 6.01 0.70
CA LEU A 59 -6.45 7.21 0.04
C LEU A 59 -6.22 6.94 -1.45
N PHE A 60 -6.62 7.88 -2.30
CA PHE A 60 -6.41 7.81 -3.75
C PHE A 60 -5.34 8.79 -4.20
N PHE A 61 -4.37 8.30 -4.98
CA PHE A 61 -3.29 9.06 -5.60
C PHE A 61 -3.36 8.88 -7.12
N GLY A 62 -4.26 9.63 -7.76
CA GLY A 62 -4.59 9.44 -9.17
C GLY A 62 -5.22 8.06 -9.40
N PRO A 63 -4.71 7.21 -10.32
CA PRO A 63 -5.27 5.88 -10.57
C PRO A 63 -4.83 4.82 -9.55
N LYS A 64 -3.99 5.19 -8.57
CA LYS A 64 -3.53 4.31 -7.50
C LYS A 64 -4.35 4.55 -6.25
N ALA A 65 -4.58 3.51 -5.46
CA ALA A 65 -5.16 3.61 -4.13
C ALA A 65 -4.22 2.97 -3.11
N GLU A 66 -4.24 3.51 -1.90
CA GLU A 66 -3.52 3.01 -0.74
C GLU A 66 -4.50 2.77 0.40
N ILE A 67 -4.36 1.65 1.08
CA ILE A 67 -5.20 1.25 2.19
C ILE A 67 -4.31 0.99 3.40
N SER A 68 -4.47 1.80 4.45
CA SER A 68 -3.71 1.69 5.68
C SER A 68 -4.54 1.04 6.78
N VAL A 69 -4.00 0.01 7.41
CA VAL A 69 -4.66 -0.74 8.49
C VAL A 69 -3.91 -0.52 9.78
N TYR A 70 -4.63 -0.14 10.84
CA TYR A 70 -4.04 0.21 12.13
C TYR A 70 -4.44 -0.75 13.24
N ALA A 71 -3.55 -0.94 14.21
CA ALA A 71 -3.91 -1.61 15.45
C ALA A 71 -4.92 -0.75 16.26
N PRO A 72 -5.75 -1.36 17.12
CA PRO A 72 -6.71 -0.63 17.96
C PRO A 72 -6.10 0.45 18.86
N ARG A 73 -4.81 0.35 19.19
CA ARG A 73 -4.08 1.32 20.03
C ARG A 73 -3.23 2.31 19.21
N GLY A 74 -3.43 2.35 17.90
CA GLY A 74 -2.57 3.08 16.96
C GLY A 74 -1.37 2.26 16.49
N GLY A 75 -0.74 2.71 15.41
CA GLY A 75 0.36 2.00 14.74
C GLY A 75 -0.12 1.25 13.49
N LEU A 76 0.58 1.44 12.38
CA LEU A 76 0.31 0.76 11.11
C LEU A 76 0.73 -0.70 11.23
N ILE A 77 -0.20 -1.63 10.99
CA ILE A 77 0.07 -3.07 11.06
C ILE A 77 0.05 -3.74 9.69
N ALA A 78 -0.61 -3.11 8.73
CA ALA A 78 -0.67 -3.59 7.36
C ALA A 78 -0.94 -2.40 6.42
N PHE A 79 -0.45 -2.54 5.20
CA PHE A 79 -0.61 -1.55 4.16
C PHE A 79 -0.85 -2.27 2.83
N MET A 80 -1.81 -1.79 2.03
CA MET A 80 -2.07 -2.32 0.70
C MET A 80 -2.06 -1.22 -0.35
N THR A 81 -1.50 -1.53 -1.51
CA THR A 81 -1.65 -0.68 -2.70
C THR A 81 -2.50 -1.38 -3.74
N VAL A 82 -3.33 -0.61 -4.42
CA VAL A 82 -4.07 -1.03 -5.61
C VAL A 82 -3.64 -0.14 -6.76
N GLU A 83 -2.90 -0.72 -7.69
CA GLU A 83 -2.32 -0.02 -8.82
C GLU A 83 -3.00 -0.44 -10.13
N PRO A 84 -3.08 0.46 -11.13
CA PRO A 84 -3.54 0.08 -12.45
C PRO A 84 -2.58 -0.90 -13.11
N HIS A 85 -3.13 -1.93 -13.74
CA HIS A 85 -2.39 -2.86 -14.59
C HIS A 85 -2.69 -2.56 -16.08
N PRO A 86 -1.74 -2.76 -17.02
CA PRO A 86 -1.90 -2.37 -18.44
C PRO A 86 -3.13 -2.92 -19.20
N ASN A 87 -3.83 -3.92 -18.66
CA ASN A 87 -5.03 -4.52 -19.25
C ASN A 87 -6.34 -4.05 -18.59
N ASN A 88 -6.36 -2.84 -18.03
CA ASN A 88 -7.48 -2.26 -17.25
C ASN A 88 -7.88 -3.08 -16.00
N LYS A 89 -6.99 -3.95 -15.54
CA LYS A 89 -7.14 -4.71 -14.29
C LYS A 89 -6.43 -4.01 -13.15
N SER A 90 -6.50 -4.59 -11.95
CA SER A 90 -5.80 -4.10 -10.76
C SER A 90 -4.63 -5.01 -10.41
N MET A 91 -3.55 -4.37 -9.95
CA MET A 91 -2.43 -5.01 -9.28
C MET A 91 -2.54 -4.65 -7.81
N VAL A 92 -2.78 -5.63 -6.97
CA VAL A 92 -2.84 -5.48 -5.51
C VAL A 92 -1.51 -5.92 -4.93
N LYS A 93 -0.94 -5.08 -4.06
CA LYS A 93 0.25 -5.40 -3.29
C LYS A 93 -0.07 -5.26 -1.81
N PHE A 94 0.31 -6.24 -1.01
CA PHE A 94 0.18 -6.21 0.44
C PHE A 94 1.57 -6.12 1.07
N TYR A 95 1.66 -5.31 2.11
CA TYR A 95 2.84 -5.07 2.91
C TYR A 95 2.46 -5.22 4.37
N ASN A 96 3.22 -6.04 5.08
CA ASN A 96 3.24 -6.02 6.52
C ASN A 96 3.72 -4.64 7.01
N GLY A 97 2.97 -4.02 7.92
CA GLY A 97 3.32 -2.72 8.48
C GLY A 97 4.43 -2.84 9.53
N ASP A 98 5.23 -1.78 9.68
CA ASP A 98 6.13 -1.65 10.82
C ASP A 98 5.34 -1.16 12.04
N LEU A 99 5.35 -1.92 13.13
CA LEU A 99 4.76 -1.49 14.40
C LEU A 99 5.56 -0.33 14.98
N TYR A 100 5.01 0.88 14.88
CA TYR A 100 5.53 2.03 15.63
C TYR A 100 4.94 2.02 17.05
N TRP A 101 5.70 1.53 18.04
CA TRP A 101 5.38 1.72 19.45
C TRP A 101 6.13 2.95 20.00
N PRO A 102 5.51 3.84 20.80
CA PRO A 102 6.09 5.15 21.16
C PRO A 102 7.29 5.09 22.13
N THR A 103 7.92 3.93 22.34
CA THR A 103 9.14 3.80 23.15
C THR A 103 10.15 2.92 22.43
N HIS A 104 10.99 3.59 21.62
CA HIS A 104 12.33 3.21 21.17
C HIS A 104 12.56 1.84 20.50
N GLN A 105 13.23 1.92 19.34
CA GLN A 105 13.61 0.85 18.41
C GLN A 105 12.53 0.58 17.37
N VAL A 106 12.92 0.62 16.10
CA VAL A 106 12.09 0.21 14.97
C VAL A 106 11.78 -1.27 15.21
N SER A 107 10.64 -1.56 15.85
CA SER A 107 10.25 -2.95 16.06
C SER A 107 9.62 -3.41 14.77
N GLY A 108 10.42 -4.09 13.95
CA GLY A 108 9.87 -4.90 12.87
C GLY A 108 8.74 -5.77 13.43
N MET A 109 7.74 -6.04 12.61
CA MET A 109 6.58 -6.81 13.07
C MET A 109 7.00 -8.20 13.56
N PHE A 110 6.43 -8.63 14.69
CA PHE A 110 6.65 -9.98 15.20
C PHE A 110 6.26 -11.02 14.12
N PRO A 111 7.08 -12.07 13.89
CA PRO A 111 6.83 -13.03 12.80
C PRO A 111 5.45 -13.68 12.82
N ASP A 112 4.92 -13.96 14.02
CA ASP A 112 3.58 -14.54 14.16
C ASP A 112 2.47 -13.56 13.75
N MET A 113 2.65 -12.26 14.02
CA MET A 113 1.72 -11.23 13.61
C MET A 113 1.83 -10.98 12.10
N ALA A 114 3.04 -10.98 11.54
CA ALA A 114 3.24 -10.88 10.10
C ALA A 114 2.57 -12.05 9.35
N ARG A 115 2.67 -13.28 9.90
CA ARG A 115 1.97 -14.46 9.36
C ARG A 115 0.44 -14.31 9.45
N ASP A 116 -0.08 -13.86 10.59
CA ASP A 116 -1.53 -13.65 10.77
C ASP A 116 -2.07 -12.57 9.81
N ASN A 117 -1.37 -11.45 9.72
CA ASN A 117 -1.71 -10.35 8.81
C ASN A 117 -1.69 -10.82 7.35
N TRP A 118 -0.72 -11.65 6.96
CA TRP A 118 -0.68 -12.28 5.64
C TRP A 118 -1.94 -13.11 5.35
N HIS A 119 -2.36 -13.98 6.28
CA HIS A 119 -3.55 -14.81 6.09
C HIS A 119 -4.83 -13.99 5.98
N ARG A 120 -4.93 -12.94 6.80
CA ARG A 120 -6.06 -11.99 6.79
C ARG A 120 -6.10 -11.19 5.50
N ALA A 121 -4.95 -10.76 4.99
CA ALA A 121 -4.85 -10.07 3.71
C ALA A 121 -5.23 -11.00 2.54
N ASP A 122 -4.75 -12.25 2.52
CA ASP A 122 -5.14 -13.24 1.51
C ASP A 122 -6.65 -13.52 1.55
N ALA A 123 -7.25 -13.62 2.74
CA ALA A 123 -8.69 -13.76 2.91
C ALA A 123 -9.46 -12.56 2.36
N ALA A 124 -9.02 -11.33 2.67
CA ALA A 124 -9.63 -10.10 2.16
C ALA A 124 -9.55 -10.02 0.62
N ILE A 125 -8.40 -10.38 0.03
CA ILE A 125 -8.23 -10.43 -1.43
C ILE A 125 -9.22 -11.43 -2.04
N ARG A 126 -9.31 -12.64 -1.49
CA ARG A 126 -10.22 -13.69 -1.99
C ARG A 126 -11.69 -13.30 -1.89
N ALA A 127 -12.06 -12.53 -0.87
CA ALA A 127 -13.43 -12.02 -0.71
C ALA A 127 -13.81 -11.02 -1.82
N CYS A 128 -12.84 -10.26 -2.32
CA CYS A 128 -13.07 -9.21 -3.32
C CYS A 128 -12.92 -9.67 -4.77
N ALA A 129 -12.09 -10.66 -5.02
CA ALA A 129 -12.04 -11.34 -6.29
C ALA A 129 -11.56 -12.78 -6.06
N PRO A 130 -12.34 -13.81 -6.42
CA PRO A 130 -11.84 -15.18 -6.45
C PRO A 130 -10.65 -15.20 -7.43
N VAL A 131 -9.45 -15.38 -6.87
CA VAL A 131 -8.19 -14.99 -7.50
C VAL A 131 -8.00 -15.72 -8.84
N ALA A 132 -8.03 -14.97 -9.93
CA ALA A 132 -7.59 -15.43 -11.24
C ALA A 132 -6.05 -15.34 -11.31
N ALA A 133 -5.37 -16.37 -10.81
CA ALA A 133 -3.91 -16.55 -10.78
C ALA A 133 -3.12 -15.60 -9.83
N GLN A 134 -2.58 -16.19 -8.75
CA GLN A 134 -1.51 -15.58 -7.94
C GLN A 134 -0.24 -15.49 -8.79
N VAL A 135 0.36 -14.31 -8.91
CA VAL A 135 1.66 -14.15 -9.59
C VAL A 135 2.75 -14.36 -8.54
N PRO A 136 3.74 -15.24 -8.77
CA PRO A 136 4.87 -15.38 -7.86
C PRO A 136 5.51 -14.01 -7.60
N SER A 137 5.78 -13.69 -6.33
CA SER A 137 6.39 -12.41 -5.93
C SER A 137 7.80 -12.21 -6.49
N ASP A 138 8.40 -13.23 -7.12
CA ASP A 138 9.74 -13.21 -7.67
C ASP A 138 9.81 -13.93 -9.02
N ALA A 139 9.70 -13.16 -10.12
CA ALA A 139 10.17 -13.62 -11.42
C ALA A 139 11.69 -13.39 -11.61
N PHE A 140 12.39 -12.83 -10.61
CA PHE A 140 13.82 -12.49 -10.67
C PHE A 140 14.66 -13.02 -9.50
N ALA A 141 14.11 -13.81 -8.58
CA ALA A 141 14.93 -14.54 -7.63
C ALA A 141 15.56 -15.73 -8.37
N ALA A 142 16.78 -15.55 -8.87
CA ALA A 142 17.61 -16.65 -9.33
C ALA A 142 17.72 -17.70 -8.22
N PRO A 143 17.71 -19.01 -8.54
CA PRO A 143 17.95 -20.03 -7.54
C PRO A 143 19.37 -19.83 -6.98
N ALA A 144 19.46 -19.65 -5.67
CA ALA A 144 20.74 -19.72 -4.97
C ALA A 144 21.36 -21.10 -5.29
N SER A 145 22.52 -21.07 -5.94
CA SER A 145 23.38 -22.22 -6.20
C SER A 145 24.37 -22.38 -5.08
#